data_AF-A0A7S0ISD3-F1
#
_entry.id   AF-A0A7S0ISD3-F1
#
_cell.length_a   1.000
_cell.length_b   1.000
_cell.length_c   1.000
_cell.angle_alpha   90.00
_cell.angle_beta   90.00
_cell.angle_gamma   90.00
#
_symmetry.space_group_name_H-M   'P 1'
#
loop_
_entity.id
_entity.type
_entity.pdbx_description
1 polymer ?
#
loop_
_entity_poly.entity_id
_entity_poly.type
_entity_poly.pdbx_seq_one_letter_code
_entity_poly.pdbx_strand_id
1 'polypeptide(L)'
;SAGNHAPGCVPFQPDGGPCLHGATMPYVVSTNILNAHARAVRVYRSRFEKAQGGRIGITLNCEMAIPLTAAADDVQAAERALEFWLGWWLFPIMYGEYPPTMRENAADRLPTFSDDEQQLLVGSVDVLGINTYSTHLVRAAKGAEVLNATRGVAVDGWSADQRVVSSFGTDWPSAASPWQKSYPAGIRELLKWVAGKYGGDILVTENGWSCNTFTVSAAVHDAQQLEYFAAYTEQVRLPPAQGGGP
;
A
#
# COMPACT_ATOMS: atom_id res chain seq x y z
N SER A 1 -7.26 -12.31 4.91
CA SER A 1 -8.08 -12.64 6.10
C SER A 1 -8.27 -11.37 6.90
N ALA A 2 -9.51 -11.03 7.27
CA ALA A 2 -9.79 -9.88 8.13
C ALA A 2 -9.43 -10.21 9.59
N GLY A 3 -9.07 -9.19 10.38
CA GLY A 3 -8.89 -9.34 11.83
C GLY A 3 -7.64 -10.07 12.30
N ASN A 4 -6.63 -10.26 11.44
CA ASN A 4 -5.36 -10.89 11.84
C ASN A 4 -4.49 -10.01 12.75
N HIS A 5 -4.69 -8.70 12.72
CA HIS A 5 -3.94 -7.74 13.52
C HIS A 5 -4.84 -7.13 14.58
N ALA A 6 -4.27 -6.76 15.73
CA ALA A 6 -4.98 -6.06 16.78
C ALA A 6 -5.71 -4.82 16.22
N PRO A 7 -6.95 -4.55 16.65
CA PRO A 7 -7.69 -5.22 17.73
C PRO A 7 -8.45 -6.50 17.31
N GLY A 8 -8.23 -7.03 16.10
CA GLY A 8 -8.82 -8.30 15.67
C GLY A 8 -10.20 -8.16 15.02
N CYS A 9 -10.49 -7.01 14.41
CA CYS A 9 -11.81 -6.73 13.86
C CYS A 9 -12.10 -7.51 12.57
N VAL A 10 -13.27 -8.17 12.55
CA VAL A 10 -13.81 -8.87 11.38
C VAL A 10 -15.19 -8.32 11.03
N PRO A 11 -15.62 -8.38 9.76
CA PRO A 11 -16.91 -7.81 9.33
C PRO A 11 -18.14 -8.37 10.05
N PHE A 12 -18.04 -9.59 10.59
CA PHE A 12 -19.12 -10.25 11.33
C PHE A 12 -18.63 -10.63 12.73
N GLN A 13 -18.93 -9.80 13.72
CA GLN A 13 -18.76 -10.16 15.13
C GLN A 13 -20.14 -10.43 15.74
N PRO A 14 -20.43 -11.67 16.18
CA PRO A 14 -21.74 -12.00 16.75
C PRO A 14 -22.03 -11.28 18.08
N ASP A 15 -21.02 -10.73 18.76
CA ASP A 15 -21.12 -10.36 20.18
C ASP A 15 -21.01 -8.85 20.46
N GLY A 16 -21.09 -7.98 19.44
CA GLY A 16 -21.08 -6.52 19.64
C GLY A 16 -19.76 -5.99 20.21
N GLY A 17 -18.63 -6.64 19.92
CA GLY A 17 -17.29 -6.19 20.29
C GLY A 17 -16.92 -4.79 19.75
N PRO A 18 -15.72 -4.27 20.04
CA PRO A 18 -15.31 -2.88 19.72
C PRO A 18 -15.28 -2.56 18.21
N CYS A 19 -15.54 -3.56 17.37
CA CYS A 19 -15.40 -3.57 15.94
C CYS A 19 -16.73 -3.23 15.26
N LEU A 20 -17.16 -1.98 15.39
CA LEU A 20 -18.33 -1.43 14.71
C LEU A 20 -18.00 -1.12 13.23
N HIS A 21 -19.00 -1.19 12.34
CA HIS A 21 -18.95 -0.82 10.90
C HIS A 21 -18.55 -1.90 9.87
N GLY A 22 -18.42 -3.17 10.25
CA GLY A 22 -18.34 -4.27 9.28
C GLY A 22 -17.30 -4.06 8.15
N ALA A 23 -17.75 -4.17 6.89
CA ALA A 23 -16.95 -3.95 5.68
C ALA A 23 -16.51 -2.48 5.45
N THR A 24 -17.12 -1.53 6.15
CA THR A 24 -16.86 -0.07 6.05
C THR A 24 -15.73 0.38 6.97
N MET A 25 -15.43 -0.41 8.01
CA MET A 25 -14.45 -0.04 9.04
C MET A 25 -13.06 0.33 8.52
N PRO A 26 -12.46 -0.37 7.52
CA PRO A 26 -11.16 0.02 6.98
C PRO A 26 -11.14 1.47 6.47
N TYR A 27 -12.21 1.92 5.82
CA TYR A 27 -12.37 3.29 5.32
C TYR A 27 -12.50 4.33 6.43
N VAL A 28 -13.28 4.02 7.47
CA VAL A 28 -13.40 4.89 8.65
C VAL A 28 -12.04 5.05 9.35
N VAL A 29 -11.34 3.93 9.57
CA VAL A 29 -10.03 3.92 10.23
C VAL A 29 -8.99 4.67 9.40
N SER A 30 -8.91 4.43 8.09
CA SER A 30 -7.98 5.15 7.21
C SER A 30 -8.24 6.66 7.20
N THR A 31 -9.51 7.08 7.18
CA THR A 31 -9.90 8.50 7.23
C THR A 31 -9.40 9.15 8.52
N ASN A 32 -9.61 8.48 9.65
CA ASN A 32 -9.17 8.98 10.95
C ASN A 32 -7.63 9.07 11.06
N ILE A 33 -6.91 8.10 10.51
CA ILE A 33 -5.44 8.11 10.48
C ILE A 33 -4.94 9.29 9.63
N LEU A 34 -5.51 9.51 8.44
CA LEU A 34 -5.17 10.64 7.58
C LEU A 34 -5.41 11.99 8.28
N ASN A 35 -6.56 12.16 8.93
CA ASN A 35 -6.88 13.36 9.68
C ASN A 35 -5.95 13.57 10.89
N ALA A 36 -5.62 12.50 11.61
CA ALA A 36 -4.69 12.56 12.74
C ALA A 36 -3.28 12.95 12.28
N HIS A 37 -2.80 12.36 11.19
CA HIS A 37 -1.54 12.69 10.53
C HIS A 37 -1.49 14.17 10.15
N ALA A 38 -2.47 14.67 9.42
CA ALA A 38 -2.52 16.06 8.97
C ALA A 38 -2.49 17.06 10.14
N ARG A 39 -3.21 16.76 11.22
CA ARG A 39 -3.21 17.59 12.45
C ARG A 39 -1.86 17.54 13.16
N ALA A 40 -1.22 16.37 13.25
CA ALA A 40 0.11 16.24 13.83
C ALA A 40 1.15 17.05 13.04
N VAL A 41 1.08 17.00 11.70
CA VAL A 41 1.92 17.80 10.80
C VAL A 41 1.72 19.29 11.04
N ARG A 42 0.48 19.76 11.14
CA ARG A 42 0.19 21.16 11.49
C ARG A 42 0.81 21.57 12.83
N VAL A 43 0.72 20.71 13.85
CA VAL A 43 1.34 20.98 15.15
C VAL A 43 2.86 21.04 15.04
N TYR A 44 3.47 20.10 14.31
CA TYR A 44 4.91 20.08 14.05
C TYR A 44 5.39 21.38 13.41
N ARG A 45 4.78 21.74 12.27
CA ARG A 45 5.14 22.94 11.50
C ARG A 45 4.94 24.23 12.30
N SER A 46 3.84 24.34 13.04
CA SER A 46 3.52 25.56 13.80
C SER A 46 4.34 25.76 15.07
N ARG A 47 4.81 24.68 15.72
CA ARG A 47 5.43 24.77 17.06
C ARG A 47 6.90 24.35 17.10
N PHE A 48 7.34 23.48 16.20
CA PHE A 48 8.61 22.78 16.33
C PHE A 48 9.55 22.97 15.15
N GLU A 49 9.02 23.07 13.92
CA GLU A 49 9.83 23.13 12.69
C GLU A 49 10.86 24.26 12.71
N LYS A 50 10.47 25.49 13.08
CA LYS A 50 11.40 26.63 13.14
C LYS A 50 12.59 26.40 14.07
N ALA A 51 12.40 25.67 15.17
CA ALA A 51 13.44 25.42 16.17
C ALA A 51 14.26 24.17 15.85
N GLN A 52 13.65 23.15 15.24
CA GLN A 52 14.27 21.84 15.02
C GLN A 52 14.83 21.66 13.60
N GLY A 53 14.25 22.33 12.61
CA GLY A 53 14.62 22.19 11.19
C GLY A 53 14.45 20.78 10.63
N GLY A 54 13.59 19.95 11.25
CA GLY A 54 13.35 18.59 10.80
C GLY A 54 12.26 18.50 9.73
N ARG A 55 12.05 17.29 9.22
CA ARG A 55 11.04 16.95 8.22
C ARG A 55 10.06 15.93 8.81
N ILE A 56 8.79 16.04 8.46
CA ILE A 56 7.74 15.12 8.90
C ILE A 56 7.09 14.43 7.70
N GLY A 57 6.74 13.16 7.88
CA GLY A 57 6.27 12.30 6.81
C GLY A 57 5.30 11.22 7.29
N ILE A 58 4.88 10.39 6.34
CA ILE A 58 4.10 9.17 6.60
C ILE A 58 4.85 7.98 5.98
N THR A 59 4.79 6.83 6.64
CA THR A 59 5.31 5.57 6.10
C THR A 59 4.14 4.70 5.65
N LEU A 60 4.20 4.23 4.40
CA LEU A 60 3.15 3.44 3.79
C LEU A 60 3.71 2.10 3.29
N ASN A 61 2.96 1.03 3.54
CA ASN A 61 3.27 -0.29 3.00
C ASN A 61 2.62 -0.46 1.63
N CYS A 62 3.41 -0.79 0.62
CA CYS A 62 2.89 -1.13 -0.70
C CYS A 62 3.86 -2.07 -1.41
N GLU A 63 3.30 -3.08 -2.07
CA GLU A 63 4.03 -3.89 -3.03
C GLU A 63 3.71 -3.42 -4.44
N MET A 64 4.64 -3.61 -5.36
CA MET A 64 4.35 -3.29 -6.76
C MET A 64 3.25 -4.23 -7.29
N ALA A 65 2.28 -3.70 -8.04
CA ALA A 65 1.35 -4.49 -8.83
C ALA A 65 1.72 -4.39 -10.31
N ILE A 66 2.05 -5.52 -10.92
CA ILE A 66 2.30 -5.63 -12.36
C ILE A 66 1.16 -6.44 -13.00
N PRO A 67 0.73 -6.10 -14.23
CA PRO A 67 -0.36 -6.81 -14.86
C PRO A 67 0.05 -8.24 -15.20
N LEU A 68 -0.85 -9.21 -14.96
CA LEU A 68 -0.60 -10.62 -15.24
C LEU A 68 -0.41 -10.88 -16.75
N THR A 69 -1.15 -10.14 -17.58
CA THR A 69 -1.05 -10.17 -19.04
C THR A 69 -1.04 -8.75 -19.61
N ALA A 70 -0.67 -8.61 -20.88
CA ALA A 70 -0.74 -7.31 -21.57
C ALA A 70 -2.17 -6.88 -21.94
N ALA A 71 -3.20 -7.62 -21.54
CA ALA A 71 -4.58 -7.25 -21.80
C ALA A 71 -4.93 -5.93 -21.09
N ALA A 72 -5.66 -5.05 -21.78
CA ALA A 72 -6.01 -3.73 -21.25
C ALA A 72 -6.72 -3.81 -19.88
N ASP A 73 -7.55 -4.81 -19.67
CA ASP A 73 -8.26 -5.03 -18.40
C ASP A 73 -7.29 -5.36 -17.24
N ASP A 74 -6.23 -6.12 -17.51
CA ASP A 74 -5.23 -6.48 -16.50
C ASP A 74 -4.30 -5.31 -16.20
N VAL A 75 -3.96 -4.51 -17.21
CA VAL A 75 -3.22 -3.24 -17.03
C VAL A 75 -4.01 -2.29 -16.14
N GLN A 76 -5.30 -2.10 -16.42
CA GLN A 76 -6.17 -1.27 -15.58
C GLN A 76 -6.35 -1.88 -14.19
N ALA A 77 -6.40 -3.21 -14.06
CA ALA A 77 -6.48 -3.87 -12.76
C ALA A 77 -5.23 -3.63 -11.91
N ALA A 78 -4.03 -3.71 -12.50
CA ALA A 78 -2.78 -3.41 -11.80
C ALA A 78 -2.75 -1.95 -11.30
N GLU A 79 -3.17 -0.98 -12.12
CA GLU A 79 -3.28 0.43 -11.68
C GLU A 79 -4.30 0.58 -10.54
N ARG A 80 -5.49 -0.03 -10.65
CA ARG A 80 -6.49 0.00 -9.57
C ARG A 80 -5.95 -0.60 -8.27
N ALA A 81 -5.16 -1.68 -8.33
CA ALA A 81 -4.54 -2.24 -7.14
C ALA A 81 -3.59 -1.23 -6.48
N LEU A 82 -2.74 -0.54 -7.23
CA LEU A 82 -1.86 0.52 -6.71
C LEU A 82 -2.64 1.70 -6.14
N GLU A 83 -3.76 2.08 -6.77
CA GLU A 83 -4.64 3.13 -6.25
C GLU A 83 -5.27 2.74 -4.91
N PHE A 84 -5.70 1.48 -4.75
CA PHE A 84 -6.22 1.00 -3.47
C PHE A 84 -5.14 0.73 -2.43
N TRP A 85 -3.90 0.41 -2.81
CA TRP A 85 -2.84 0.10 -1.84
C TRP A 85 -2.12 1.38 -1.37
N LEU A 86 -1.75 2.25 -2.30
CA LEU A 86 -0.95 3.43 -2.01
C LEU A 86 -1.70 4.74 -2.33
N GLY A 87 -2.47 4.77 -3.42
CA GLY A 87 -3.30 5.93 -3.78
C GLY A 87 -4.34 6.29 -2.71
N TRP A 88 -4.86 5.32 -1.97
CA TRP A 88 -5.78 5.51 -0.84
C TRP A 88 -5.23 6.54 0.17
N TRP A 89 -3.92 6.54 0.38
CA TRP A 89 -3.26 7.42 1.33
C TRP A 89 -2.67 8.67 0.65
N LEU A 90 -2.03 8.49 -0.50
CA LEU A 90 -1.32 9.57 -1.18
C LEU A 90 -2.25 10.55 -1.90
N PHE A 91 -3.35 10.08 -2.50
CA PHE A 91 -4.27 10.97 -3.21
C PHE A 91 -4.91 12.01 -2.26
N PRO A 92 -5.35 11.65 -1.03
CA PRO A 92 -5.78 12.65 -0.05
C PRO A 92 -4.69 13.63 0.34
N ILE A 93 -3.46 13.16 0.53
CA ILE A 93 -2.31 14.00 0.91
C ILE A 93 -1.93 14.98 -0.22
N MET A 94 -2.16 14.60 -1.47
CA MET A 94 -1.76 15.42 -2.62
C MET A 94 -2.89 16.32 -3.13
N TYR A 95 -4.14 15.87 -3.04
CA TYR A 95 -5.29 16.52 -3.68
C TYR A 95 -6.47 16.76 -2.75
N GLY A 96 -6.41 16.31 -1.48
CA GLY A 96 -7.49 16.51 -0.50
C GLY A 96 -8.68 15.57 -0.69
N GLU A 97 -8.65 14.64 -1.64
CA GLU A 97 -9.76 13.72 -1.91
C GLU A 97 -9.26 12.27 -2.08
N TYR A 98 -10.16 11.30 -2.18
CA TYR A 98 -9.78 9.91 -2.48
C TYR A 98 -9.66 9.69 -4.01
N PRO A 99 -8.89 8.67 -4.46
CA PRO A 99 -8.80 8.33 -5.88
C PRO A 99 -10.20 8.12 -6.50
N PRO A 100 -10.45 8.56 -7.75
CA PRO A 100 -11.73 8.35 -8.42
C PRO A 100 -12.21 6.89 -8.39
N THR A 101 -11.32 5.94 -8.71
CA THR A 101 -11.62 4.50 -8.66
C THR A 101 -12.14 4.04 -7.29
N MET A 102 -11.56 4.55 -6.21
CA MET A 102 -12.01 4.20 -4.85
C MET A 102 -13.38 4.78 -4.55
N ARG A 103 -13.63 6.04 -4.92
CA ARG A 103 -14.95 6.68 -4.77
C ARG A 103 -16.03 5.93 -5.53
N GLU A 104 -15.73 5.48 -6.74
CA GLU A 104 -16.66 4.71 -7.57
C GLU A 104 -16.96 3.31 -6.99
N ASN A 105 -15.93 2.60 -6.54
CA ASN A 105 -16.09 1.20 -6.13
C ASN A 105 -16.55 1.03 -4.68
N ALA A 106 -16.05 1.87 -3.75
CA ALA A 106 -16.44 1.82 -2.34
C ALA A 106 -17.72 2.62 -2.07
N ALA A 107 -18.04 3.60 -2.92
CA ALA A 107 -19.28 4.38 -2.90
C ALA A 107 -19.60 4.94 -1.50
N ASP A 108 -20.79 4.63 -0.97
CA ASP A 108 -21.33 5.08 0.30
C ASP A 108 -20.54 4.60 1.53
N ARG A 109 -19.65 3.61 1.37
CA ARG A 109 -18.76 3.14 2.43
C ARG A 109 -17.49 3.99 2.57
N LEU A 110 -17.17 4.83 1.60
CA LEU A 110 -16.00 5.70 1.66
C LEU A 110 -16.39 7.06 2.28
N PRO A 111 -15.86 7.43 3.46
CA PRO A 111 -16.14 8.74 4.04
C PRO A 111 -15.67 9.88 3.15
N THR A 112 -16.24 11.06 3.38
CA THR A 112 -15.83 12.31 2.73
C THR A 112 -15.10 13.21 3.72
N PHE A 113 -14.10 13.93 3.24
CA PHE A 113 -13.42 14.97 4.03
C PHE A 113 -14.21 16.27 4.02
N SER A 114 -14.33 16.92 5.17
CA SER A 114 -14.76 18.32 5.27
C SER A 114 -13.74 19.27 4.64
N ASP A 115 -14.16 20.48 4.26
CA ASP A 115 -13.26 21.46 3.63
C ASP A 115 -12.00 21.75 4.45
N ASP A 116 -12.13 21.82 5.78
CA ASP A 116 -11.01 22.00 6.70
C ASP A 116 -10.05 20.79 6.69
N GLU A 117 -10.57 19.57 6.60
CA GLU A 117 -9.76 18.36 6.52
C GLU A 117 -9.02 18.26 5.20
N GLN A 118 -9.68 18.58 4.08
CA GLN A 118 -9.06 18.62 2.76
C GLN A 118 -7.86 19.58 2.75
N GLN A 119 -8.05 20.79 3.29
CA GLN A 119 -6.98 21.78 3.39
C GLN A 119 -5.82 21.34 4.29
N LEU A 120 -6.11 20.61 5.37
CA LEU A 120 -5.06 20.09 6.26
C LEU A 120 -4.25 18.96 5.61
N LEU A 121 -4.90 18.12 4.80
CA LEU A 121 -4.28 16.97 4.17
C LEU A 121 -3.30 17.37 3.06
N VAL A 122 -3.68 18.34 2.22
CA VAL A 122 -2.88 18.76 1.07
C VAL A 122 -1.49 19.23 1.50
N GLY A 123 -0.45 18.55 1.01
CA GLY A 123 0.94 18.87 1.32
C GLY A 123 1.37 18.51 2.74
N SER A 124 0.68 17.59 3.41
CA SER A 124 1.02 17.13 4.77
C SER A 124 2.17 16.12 4.84
N VAL A 125 3.07 16.10 3.84
CA VAL A 125 4.24 15.20 3.80
C VAL A 125 5.45 15.95 3.24
N ASP A 126 6.56 15.96 3.98
CA ASP A 126 7.86 16.47 3.52
C ASP A 126 8.73 15.33 2.93
N VAL A 127 8.58 14.12 3.47
CA VAL A 127 9.28 12.91 3.02
C VAL A 127 8.36 11.71 3.13
N LEU A 128 8.26 10.91 2.08
CA LEU A 128 7.42 9.71 2.04
C LEU A 128 8.25 8.46 2.37
N GLY A 129 7.86 7.74 3.41
CA GLY A 129 8.39 6.41 3.71
C GLY A 129 7.66 5.33 2.93
N ILE A 130 8.38 4.43 2.27
CA ILE A 130 7.82 3.25 1.60
C ILE A 130 8.38 1.97 2.22
N ASN A 131 7.47 1.11 2.66
CA ASN A 131 7.76 -0.25 3.06
C ASN A 131 7.37 -1.17 1.89
N THR A 132 8.32 -1.93 1.36
CA THR A 132 8.09 -2.85 0.23
C THR A 132 9.02 -4.06 0.32
N TYR A 133 8.50 -5.23 0.00
CA TYR A 133 9.19 -6.51 0.15
C TYR A 133 9.03 -7.44 -1.05
N SER A 134 8.02 -7.23 -1.89
CA SER A 134 7.59 -8.16 -2.93
C SER A 134 6.92 -7.43 -4.11
N THR A 135 6.21 -8.19 -4.93
CA THR A 135 5.44 -7.71 -6.09
C THR A 135 4.28 -8.67 -6.30
N HIS A 136 3.18 -8.18 -6.87
CA HIS A 136 2.02 -8.98 -7.24
C HIS A 136 1.83 -8.96 -8.75
N LEU A 137 1.56 -10.12 -9.33
CA LEU A 137 0.91 -10.22 -10.63
C LEU A 137 -0.59 -10.00 -10.41
N VAL A 138 -1.19 -9.08 -11.14
CA VAL A 138 -2.59 -8.67 -10.94
C VAL A 138 -3.37 -8.80 -12.24
N ARG A 139 -4.57 -9.38 -12.16
CA ARG A 139 -5.53 -9.43 -13.26
C ARG A 139 -6.90 -8.89 -12.86
N ALA A 140 -7.71 -8.54 -13.85
CA ALA A 140 -9.11 -8.20 -13.59
C ALA A 140 -9.87 -9.42 -13.03
N ALA A 141 -10.69 -9.19 -11.99
CA ALA A 141 -11.64 -10.19 -11.50
C ALA A 141 -12.79 -10.37 -12.52
N LYS A 142 -13.29 -11.60 -12.67
CA LYS A 142 -14.35 -11.95 -13.65
C LYS A 142 -15.54 -12.64 -13.00
N GLY A 143 -16.75 -12.34 -13.49
CA GLY A 143 -17.99 -13.04 -13.12
C GLY A 143 -18.23 -13.12 -11.61
N ALA A 144 -18.34 -14.34 -11.07
CA ALA A 144 -18.58 -14.58 -9.65
C ALA A 144 -17.46 -14.06 -8.72
N GLU A 145 -16.23 -13.86 -9.22
CA GLU A 145 -15.13 -13.25 -8.45
C GLU A 145 -15.48 -11.80 -8.05
N VAL A 146 -16.12 -11.07 -8.97
CA VAL A 146 -16.59 -9.70 -8.71
C VAL A 146 -17.77 -9.71 -7.73
N LEU A 147 -18.64 -10.73 -7.79
CA LEU A 147 -19.81 -10.86 -6.92
C LEU A 147 -19.46 -11.31 -5.50
N ASN A 148 -18.46 -12.18 -5.33
CA ASN A 148 -17.94 -12.53 -4.01
C ASN A 148 -17.24 -11.34 -3.36
N ALA A 149 -16.62 -10.47 -4.16
CA ALA A 149 -16.16 -9.17 -3.73
C ALA A 149 -17.33 -8.24 -3.30
N THR A 150 -18.38 -8.09 -4.12
CA THR A 150 -19.46 -7.13 -3.84
C THR A 150 -20.51 -7.58 -2.81
N ARG A 151 -20.64 -8.88 -2.50
CA ARG A 151 -21.69 -9.40 -1.60
C ARG A 151 -21.33 -9.47 -0.12
N GLY A 152 -20.14 -9.07 0.29
CA GLY A 152 -19.75 -9.05 1.72
C GLY A 152 -19.71 -10.41 2.40
N VAL A 153 -19.70 -11.52 1.63
CA VAL A 153 -19.72 -12.90 2.17
C VAL A 153 -18.31 -13.48 2.36
N ALA A 154 -17.26 -12.82 1.88
CA ALA A 154 -15.90 -13.21 2.21
C ALA A 154 -14.95 -12.01 2.21
N VAL A 155 -14.39 -11.74 3.39
CA VAL A 155 -13.14 -11.02 3.67
C VAL A 155 -13.14 -9.52 3.30
N ASP A 156 -12.89 -8.66 4.30
CA ASP A 156 -12.47 -7.25 4.17
C ASP A 156 -13.00 -6.43 2.96
N GLY A 157 -14.07 -5.66 3.15
CA GLY A 157 -14.78 -4.92 2.08
C GLY A 157 -13.93 -4.12 1.09
N TRP A 158 -12.77 -3.62 1.49
CA TRP A 158 -11.87 -2.88 0.59
C TRP A 158 -11.08 -3.75 -0.38
N SER A 159 -10.79 -5.02 -0.03
CA SER A 159 -10.03 -5.94 -0.89
C SER A 159 -10.86 -6.31 -2.12
N ALA A 160 -12.14 -6.56 -1.87
CA ALA A 160 -13.19 -6.76 -2.84
C ALA A 160 -13.36 -5.58 -3.81
N ASP A 161 -13.35 -4.35 -3.28
CA ASP A 161 -13.62 -3.13 -4.06
C ASP A 161 -12.56 -2.84 -5.12
N GLN A 162 -11.38 -3.45 -5.01
CA GLN A 162 -10.36 -3.38 -6.06
C GLN A 162 -10.83 -4.05 -7.36
N ARG A 163 -11.66 -5.10 -7.25
CA ARG A 163 -12.10 -5.97 -8.36
C ARG A 163 -10.93 -6.58 -9.11
N VAL A 164 -9.94 -7.07 -8.37
CA VAL A 164 -8.73 -7.68 -8.91
C VAL A 164 -8.49 -9.07 -8.30
N VAL A 165 -7.68 -9.86 -8.98
CA VAL A 165 -7.09 -11.09 -8.42
C VAL A 165 -5.59 -10.95 -8.46
N SER A 166 -4.96 -11.11 -7.29
CA SER A 166 -3.51 -11.06 -7.12
C SER A 166 -2.92 -12.46 -7.02
N SER A 167 -1.76 -12.66 -7.63
CA SER A 167 -0.95 -13.86 -7.52
C SER A 167 0.54 -13.48 -7.51
N PHE A 168 1.40 -14.49 -7.39
CA PHE A 168 2.83 -14.34 -7.52
C PHE A 168 3.35 -15.11 -8.74
N GLY A 169 4.52 -14.76 -9.25
CA GLY A 169 5.20 -15.58 -10.24
C GLY A 169 5.46 -16.98 -9.69
N THR A 170 5.21 -18.01 -10.50
CA THR A 170 5.38 -19.42 -10.08
C THR A 170 6.81 -19.76 -9.74
N ASP A 171 7.75 -19.08 -10.41
CA ASP A 171 9.18 -19.38 -10.34
C ASP A 171 9.95 -18.36 -9.49
N TRP A 172 9.22 -17.47 -8.78
CA TRP A 172 9.86 -16.46 -7.94
C TRP A 172 10.39 -17.07 -6.64
N PRO A 173 11.63 -16.75 -6.23
CA PRO A 173 12.18 -17.19 -4.95
C PRO A 173 11.23 -16.83 -3.81
N SER A 174 11.08 -17.75 -2.85
CA SER A 174 10.14 -17.61 -1.74
C SER A 174 10.89 -17.54 -0.43
N ALA A 175 10.51 -16.59 0.43
CA ALA A 175 11.03 -16.53 1.78
C ALA A 175 10.31 -17.52 2.71
N ALA A 176 10.64 -17.50 3.99
CA ALA A 176 9.89 -18.25 5.00
C ALA A 176 8.43 -17.79 5.10
N SER A 177 8.22 -16.48 4.95
CA SER A 177 6.88 -15.89 4.91
C SER A 177 6.22 -16.19 3.56
N PRO A 178 5.02 -16.81 3.54
CA PRO A 178 4.38 -17.26 2.30
C PRO A 178 3.97 -16.10 1.38
N TRP A 179 3.77 -14.91 1.94
CA TRP A 179 3.44 -13.67 1.22
C TRP A 179 4.67 -12.99 0.59
N GLN A 180 5.88 -13.46 0.88
CA GLN A 180 7.11 -12.81 0.45
C GLN A 180 7.76 -13.58 -0.70
N LYS A 181 7.65 -13.03 -1.90
CA LYS A 181 8.27 -13.54 -3.13
C LYS A 181 9.24 -12.50 -3.71
N SER A 182 10.43 -12.91 -4.10
CA SER A 182 11.45 -11.98 -4.61
C SER A 182 11.21 -11.65 -6.08
N TYR A 183 10.99 -10.36 -6.36
CA TYR A 183 11.00 -9.80 -7.71
C TYR A 183 11.67 -8.42 -7.67
N PRO A 184 13.00 -8.36 -7.75
CA PRO A 184 13.76 -7.13 -7.48
C PRO A 184 13.36 -5.93 -8.36
N ALA A 185 13.01 -6.15 -9.63
CA ALA A 185 12.60 -5.06 -10.51
C ALA A 185 11.35 -4.31 -9.99
N GLY A 186 10.52 -4.98 -9.17
CA GLY A 186 9.30 -4.40 -8.61
C GLY A 186 9.53 -3.18 -7.72
N ILE A 187 10.57 -3.17 -6.87
CA ILE A 187 10.86 -1.99 -6.03
C ILE A 187 11.16 -0.77 -6.89
N ARG A 188 11.90 -0.95 -7.99
CA ARG A 188 12.21 0.15 -8.90
C ARG A 188 10.97 0.66 -9.62
N GLU A 189 10.12 -0.23 -10.12
CA GLU A 189 8.88 0.15 -10.78
C GLU A 189 7.90 0.83 -9.81
N LEU A 190 7.83 0.40 -8.55
CA LEU A 190 7.05 1.08 -7.51
C LEU A 190 7.57 2.49 -7.26
N LEU A 191 8.87 2.66 -7.04
CA LEU A 191 9.48 3.98 -6.81
C LEU A 191 9.26 4.91 -8.01
N LYS A 192 9.34 4.39 -9.24
CA LYS A 192 9.01 5.14 -10.47
C LYS A 192 7.54 5.54 -10.51
N TRP A 193 6.63 4.64 -10.16
CA TRP A 193 5.19 4.92 -10.14
C TRP A 193 4.86 6.04 -9.13
N VAL A 194 5.42 5.97 -7.92
CA VAL A 194 5.25 7.01 -6.89
C VAL A 194 5.84 8.34 -7.33
N ALA A 195 7.10 8.35 -7.78
CA ALA A 195 7.76 9.57 -8.21
C ALA A 195 7.07 10.20 -9.43
N GLY A 196 6.57 9.39 -10.37
CA GLY A 196 5.85 9.86 -11.55
C GLY A 196 4.47 10.44 -11.26
N LYS A 197 3.73 9.86 -10.31
CA LYS A 197 2.35 10.26 -9.99
C LYS A 197 2.27 11.35 -8.91
N TYR A 198 3.16 11.32 -7.92
CA TYR A 198 3.09 12.19 -6.75
C TYR A 198 4.36 13.04 -6.52
N GLY A 199 5.49 12.68 -7.11
CA GLY A 199 6.76 13.36 -6.89
C GLY A 199 7.25 13.30 -5.44
N GLY A 200 8.05 14.29 -5.03
CA GLY A 200 8.56 14.43 -3.66
C GLY A 200 9.73 13.51 -3.30
N ASP A 201 10.22 13.67 -2.08
CA ASP A 201 11.31 12.87 -1.53
C ASP A 201 10.78 11.52 -1.02
N ILE A 202 11.38 10.42 -1.49
CA ILE A 202 11.01 9.05 -1.12
C ILE A 202 12.16 8.39 -0.36
N LEU A 203 11.85 7.75 0.75
CA LEU A 203 12.76 6.91 1.52
C LEU A 203 12.19 5.49 1.60
N VAL A 204 12.98 4.49 1.22
CA VAL A 204 12.64 3.09 1.52
C VAL A 204 12.87 2.88 3.01
N THR A 205 11.80 2.82 3.79
CA THR A 205 11.84 2.74 5.25
C THR A 205 11.84 1.31 5.76
N GLU A 206 11.30 0.37 4.98
CA GLU A 206 11.46 -1.06 5.24
C GLU A 206 11.61 -1.85 3.93
N ASN A 207 12.57 -2.78 3.97
CA ASN A 207 12.80 -3.82 2.99
C ASN A 207 13.54 -4.95 3.71
N GLY A 208 13.26 -6.22 3.40
CA GLY A 208 13.91 -7.32 4.10
C GLY A 208 13.43 -8.68 3.64
N TRP A 209 14.03 -9.74 4.19
CA TRP A 209 13.75 -11.13 3.84
C TRP A 209 13.62 -12.00 5.08
N SER A 210 12.55 -12.78 5.16
CA SER A 210 12.28 -13.67 6.30
C SER A 210 13.00 -15.01 6.16
N CYS A 211 13.76 -15.35 7.21
CA CYS A 211 14.55 -16.58 7.26
C CYS A 211 13.72 -17.78 7.76
N ASN A 212 13.96 -18.98 7.24
CA ASN A 212 13.26 -20.21 7.61
C ASN A 212 14.00 -21.04 8.66
N THR A 213 14.72 -20.38 9.57
CA THR A 213 15.46 -21.06 10.64
C THR A 213 15.24 -20.41 11.99
N PHE A 214 15.22 -21.23 13.04
CA PHE A 214 15.13 -20.81 14.43
C PHE A 214 16.45 -21.01 15.19
N THR A 215 17.52 -21.44 14.51
CA THR A 215 18.84 -21.61 15.12
C THR A 215 19.76 -20.46 14.77
N VAL A 216 20.49 -19.95 15.76
CA VAL A 216 21.46 -18.85 15.58
C VAL A 216 22.52 -19.23 14.55
N SER A 217 23.07 -20.45 14.63
CA SER A 217 24.14 -20.90 13.74
C SER A 217 23.75 -20.93 12.26
N ALA A 218 22.47 -21.19 11.95
CA ALA A 218 21.99 -21.11 10.57
C ALA A 218 21.58 -19.68 10.21
N ALA A 219 20.95 -18.94 11.13
CA ALA A 219 20.46 -17.58 10.87
C ALA A 219 21.58 -16.58 10.54
N VAL A 220 22.77 -16.74 11.14
CA VAL A 220 23.92 -15.86 10.85
C VAL A 220 24.54 -16.12 9.46
N HIS A 221 24.13 -17.18 8.77
CA HIS A 221 24.60 -17.56 7.44
C HIS A 221 23.45 -17.56 6.42
N ASP A 222 22.57 -16.55 6.48
CA ASP A 222 21.43 -16.41 5.57
C ASP A 222 21.85 -15.80 4.21
N ALA A 223 22.28 -16.68 3.30
CA ALA A 223 22.66 -16.30 1.94
C ALA A 223 21.46 -15.73 1.14
N GLN A 224 20.24 -16.23 1.38
CA GLN A 224 19.05 -15.78 0.64
C GLN A 224 18.71 -14.33 0.99
N GLN A 225 18.82 -13.96 2.28
CA GLN A 225 18.63 -12.59 2.71
C GLN A 225 19.71 -11.66 2.10
N LEU A 226 20.96 -12.10 2.05
CA LEU A 226 22.03 -11.32 1.42
C LEU A 226 21.78 -11.10 -0.08
N GLU A 227 21.40 -12.16 -0.80
CA GLU A 227 21.04 -12.10 -2.23
C GLU A 227 19.86 -11.16 -2.47
N TYR A 228 18.83 -11.24 -1.63
CA TYR A 228 17.68 -10.36 -1.68
C TYR A 228 18.07 -8.88 -1.54
N PHE A 229 18.83 -8.54 -0.49
CA PHE A 229 19.27 -7.16 -0.26
C PHE A 229 20.16 -6.64 -1.40
N ALA A 230 21.09 -7.47 -1.89
CA ALA A 230 21.95 -7.10 -3.00
C ALA A 230 21.14 -6.78 -4.25
N ALA A 231 20.19 -7.64 -4.62
CA ALA A 231 19.37 -7.46 -5.81
C ALA A 231 18.42 -6.26 -5.72
N TYR A 232 17.77 -6.04 -4.58
CA TYR A 232 16.89 -4.88 -4.38
C TYR A 232 17.66 -3.56 -4.34
N THR A 233 18.81 -3.52 -3.66
CA THR A 233 19.68 -2.33 -3.61
C THR A 233 20.23 -1.99 -4.99
N GLU A 234 20.58 -2.99 -5.79
CA GLU A 234 21.00 -2.77 -7.18
C GLU A 234 19.90 -2.07 -7.98
N GLN A 235 18.65 -2.50 -7.86
CA GLN A 235 17.51 -1.91 -8.57
C GLN A 235 17.26 -0.46 -8.19
N VAL A 236 17.40 -0.11 -6.90
CA VAL A 236 17.29 1.27 -6.41
C VAL A 236 18.45 2.15 -6.92
N ARG A 237 19.64 1.58 -7.07
CA ARG A 237 20.83 2.31 -7.57
C ARG A 237 20.76 2.65 -9.06
N LEU A 238 20.01 1.88 -9.85
CA LEU A 238 19.94 2.09 -11.29
C LEU A 238 19.36 3.48 -11.60
N PRO A 239 19.95 4.24 -12.55
CA PRO A 239 19.46 5.56 -12.89
C PRO A 239 18.02 5.47 -13.44
N PRO A 240 17.20 6.52 -13.35
CA PRO A 240 15.94 6.58 -14.09
C PRO A 240 16.22 6.27 -15.57
N ALA A 241 15.45 5.35 -16.18
CA ALA A 241 15.66 5.02 -17.59
C ALA A 241 15.52 6.30 -18.42
N GLN A 242 16.54 6.62 -19.22
CA GLN A 242 16.45 7.74 -20.16
C GLN A 242 15.46 7.37 -21.26
N GLY A 243 14.31 8.07 -21.30
CA GLY A 243 13.42 8.08 -22.46
C GLY A 243 12.32 7.02 -22.43
N GLY A 244 11.08 7.52 -22.39
CA GLY A 244 9.87 6.72 -22.47
C GLY A 244 8.74 7.39 -21.70
N GLY A 245 8.47 8.68 -21.95
CA GLY A 245 7.17 9.24 -21.63
C GLY A 245 6.08 8.54 -22.45
N PRO A 246 4.80 8.66 -22.04
CA PRO A 246 3.67 8.01 -22.71
C PRO A 246 3.60 8.33 -24.21
#